data_AF-A0A843G7P6-F1
#
_entry.id   AF-A0A843G7P6-F1
#
_cell.length_a   1.000
_cell.length_b   1.000
_cell.length_c   1.000
_cell.angle_alpha   90.00
_cell.angle_beta   90.00
_cell.angle_gamma   90.00
#
_symmetry.space_group_name_H-M   'P 1'
#
loop_
_entity.id
_entity.type
_entity.pdbx_description
1 polymer ?
#
loop_
_entity_poly.entity_id
_entity_poly.type
_entity_poly.pdbx_seq_one_letter_code
_entity_poly.pdbx_strand_id
1 'polypeptide(L)'
;TTTLGALKSSIDPEKHGIYISGGKGTASRKTPQGIERAGEIFNLKSSNVEDMIHSSKLSAKVDNSCLQDGYNLYVHNFFITEKGDWAVVQQGMNTATKYARRYHWMGENVTSFLEDPHNGISCDKKETTALNMASKDSVEAQKISVDLINDNPDHLRSYFKRKDSNQLLLTDFSIDDTNSLTLPEHHQVLDMDLSDKEFEVLKNAWEIQPEKYEDLILLQGIGPKKIRALALISDLVFGEPASWKDPVKYSFSHGGKDGFPYPVDRDVYDNSIATVKDALYQAKLDKYDKMKALKRLDDFIS
;
A
#
# COMPACT_ATOMS: atom_id res chain seq x y z
N THR A 1 -11.00 12.72 10.49
CA THR A 1 -11.21 11.34 9.96
C THR A 1 -12.62 10.88 10.24
N THR A 2 -13.58 11.77 10.01
CA THR A 2 -14.93 11.71 10.56
C THR A 2 -15.91 11.23 9.49
N THR A 3 -15.63 11.53 8.22
CA THR A 3 -16.52 11.24 7.09
C THR A 3 -16.76 9.75 6.87
N LEU A 4 -15.72 8.91 6.76
CA LEU A 4 -15.92 7.47 6.53
C LEU A 4 -16.51 6.74 7.73
N GLY A 5 -16.18 7.19 8.95
CA GLY A 5 -16.82 6.68 10.16
C GLY A 5 -18.30 7.04 10.20
N ALA A 6 -18.65 8.30 9.95
CA ALA A 6 -20.03 8.77 9.87
C ALA A 6 -20.81 8.05 8.77
N LEU A 7 -20.22 7.92 7.57
CA LEU A 7 -20.81 7.22 6.44
C LEU A 7 -21.12 5.75 6.77
N LYS A 8 -20.17 5.07 7.41
CA LYS A 8 -20.37 3.69 7.88
C LYS A 8 -21.48 3.57 8.91
N SER A 9 -21.66 4.58 9.77
CA SER A 9 -22.74 4.61 10.76
C SER A 9 -24.09 5.00 10.18
N SER A 10 -24.14 5.75 9.08
CA SER A 10 -25.38 6.22 8.45
C SER A 10 -25.93 5.26 7.39
N ILE A 11 -25.06 4.47 6.75
CA ILE A 11 -25.48 3.52 5.71
C ILE A 11 -26.08 2.27 6.34
N ASP A 12 -27.33 2.02 5.98
CA ASP A 12 -28.00 0.73 6.12
C ASP A 12 -27.75 -0.12 4.86
N PRO A 13 -27.02 -1.25 4.94
CA PRO A 13 -26.67 -2.07 3.79
C PRO A 13 -27.89 -2.57 3.01
N GLU A 14 -28.96 -2.99 3.68
CA GLU A 14 -30.16 -3.55 3.03
C GLU A 14 -30.95 -2.48 2.27
N LYS A 15 -30.91 -1.22 2.74
CA LYS A 15 -31.61 -0.11 2.08
C LYS A 15 -30.82 0.54 0.97
N HIS A 16 -29.50 0.66 1.15
CA HIS A 16 -28.66 1.45 0.26
C HIS A 16 -27.82 0.60 -0.71
N GLY A 17 -27.79 -0.73 -0.53
CA GLY A 17 -27.04 -1.65 -1.39
C GLY A 17 -25.51 -1.50 -1.29
N ILE A 18 -25.01 -0.90 -0.20
CA ILE A 18 -23.58 -0.68 0.04
C ILE A 18 -23.22 -1.06 1.47
N TYR A 19 -22.12 -1.78 1.65
CA TYR A 19 -21.56 -2.12 2.95
C TYR A 19 -20.14 -1.55 3.09
N ILE A 20 -19.79 -1.03 4.28
CA ILE A 20 -18.46 -0.49 4.57
C ILE A 20 -17.79 -1.28 5.71
N SER A 21 -16.75 -2.02 5.35
CA SER A 21 -15.89 -2.73 6.30
C SER A 21 -14.61 -1.95 6.61
N GLY A 22 -13.97 -2.27 7.73
CA GLY A 22 -12.73 -1.62 8.18
C GLY A 22 -12.93 -0.39 9.07
N GLY A 23 -11.89 0.45 9.11
CA GLY A 23 -11.79 1.66 9.92
C GLY A 23 -10.35 1.95 10.34
N LYS A 24 -10.17 2.53 11.53
CA LYS A 24 -8.86 2.82 12.12
C LYS A 24 -8.35 1.68 13.01
N GLY A 25 -7.03 1.46 13.01
CA GLY A 25 -6.36 0.65 14.03
C GLY A 25 -6.84 -0.80 14.12
N THR A 26 -7.55 -1.17 15.19
CA THR A 26 -8.09 -2.54 15.34
C THR A 26 -9.19 -2.83 14.33
N ALA A 27 -9.96 -1.82 13.92
CA ALA A 27 -11.05 -1.99 12.97
C ALA A 27 -10.56 -2.33 11.56
N SER A 28 -9.40 -1.81 11.12
CA SER A 28 -8.81 -2.17 9.82
C SER A 28 -8.42 -3.65 9.75
N ARG A 29 -7.94 -4.22 10.87
CA ARG A 29 -7.59 -5.64 10.96
C ARG A 29 -8.81 -6.56 10.94
N LYS A 30 -10.00 -6.04 11.28
CA LYS A 30 -11.26 -6.79 11.26
C LYS A 30 -12.01 -6.69 9.92
N THR A 31 -11.36 -6.16 8.88
CA THR A 31 -11.99 -5.99 7.58
C THR A 31 -12.44 -7.31 6.96
N PRO A 32 -11.64 -8.39 6.96
CA PRO A 32 -12.06 -9.68 6.41
C PRO A 32 -13.37 -10.20 6.99
N GLN A 33 -13.55 -10.15 8.31
CA GLN A 33 -14.80 -10.60 8.95
C GLN A 33 -16.00 -9.70 8.58
N GLY A 34 -15.76 -8.42 8.28
CA GLY A 34 -16.81 -7.55 7.77
C GLY A 34 -17.15 -7.82 6.30
N ILE A 35 -16.20 -8.31 5.49
CA ILE A 35 -16.45 -8.74 4.11
C ILE A 35 -17.30 -10.02 4.12
N GLU A 36 -17.01 -10.97 5.01
CA GLU A 36 -17.82 -12.18 5.21
C GLU A 36 -19.29 -11.82 5.52
N ARG A 37 -19.51 -10.93 6.49
CA ARG A 37 -20.85 -10.43 6.84
C ARG A 37 -21.55 -9.74 5.68
N ALA A 38 -20.83 -8.96 4.89
CA ALA A 38 -21.41 -8.33 3.69
C ALA A 38 -21.85 -9.38 2.68
N GLY A 39 -21.06 -10.46 2.52
CA GLY A 39 -21.41 -11.61 1.70
C GLY A 39 -22.71 -12.29 2.14
N GLU A 40 -22.92 -12.45 3.46
CA GLU A 40 -24.17 -12.97 4.02
C GLU A 40 -25.36 -12.04 3.74
N ILE A 41 -25.21 -10.73 3.99
CA ILE A 41 -26.27 -9.73 3.81
C ILE A 41 -26.71 -9.63 2.35
N PHE A 42 -25.75 -9.59 1.42
CA PHE A 42 -26.01 -9.44 -0.01
C PHE A 42 -26.17 -10.76 -0.75
N ASN A 43 -26.11 -11.90 -0.05
CA ASN A 43 -26.17 -13.25 -0.62
C ASN A 43 -25.18 -13.45 -1.78
N LEU A 44 -23.94 -12.98 -1.59
CA LEU A 44 -22.88 -13.09 -2.59
C LEU A 44 -22.30 -14.51 -2.60
N LYS A 45 -21.79 -14.94 -3.75
CA LYS A 45 -21.09 -16.22 -3.89
C LYS A 45 -19.86 -16.26 -2.98
N SER A 46 -19.62 -17.39 -2.32
CA SER A 46 -18.47 -17.59 -1.44
C SER A 46 -17.13 -17.29 -2.13
N SER A 47 -16.97 -17.68 -3.40
CA SER A 47 -15.78 -17.36 -4.19
C SER A 47 -15.52 -15.85 -4.28
N ASN A 48 -16.57 -15.05 -4.51
CA ASN A 48 -16.43 -13.60 -4.61
C ASN A 48 -16.04 -12.99 -3.26
N VAL A 49 -16.55 -13.55 -2.16
CA VAL A 49 -16.20 -13.13 -0.78
C VAL A 49 -14.72 -13.41 -0.49
N GLU A 50 -14.24 -14.60 -0.85
CA GLU A 50 -12.83 -14.97 -0.73
C GLU A 50 -11.91 -14.06 -1.55
N ASP A 51 -12.28 -13.79 -2.81
CA ASP A 51 -11.54 -12.87 -3.70
C ASP A 51 -11.49 -11.44 -3.14
N MET A 52 -12.60 -10.96 -2.55
CA MET A 52 -12.64 -9.65 -1.90
C MET A 52 -11.76 -9.60 -0.65
N ILE A 53 -11.74 -10.66 0.16
CA ILE A 53 -10.85 -10.76 1.33
C ILE A 53 -9.39 -10.74 0.88
N HIS A 54 -9.06 -11.49 -0.18
CA HIS A 54 -7.73 -11.51 -0.78
C HIS A 54 -7.33 -10.11 -1.26
N SER A 55 -8.19 -9.47 -2.05
CA SER A 55 -8.00 -8.10 -2.57
C SER A 55 -7.83 -7.07 -1.46
N SER A 56 -8.60 -7.20 -0.36
CA SER A 56 -8.46 -6.34 0.81
C SER A 56 -7.10 -6.49 1.51
N LYS A 57 -6.54 -7.71 1.55
CA LYS A 57 -5.23 -7.94 2.18
C LYS A 57 -4.10 -7.45 1.28
N LEU A 58 -4.18 -7.74 -0.02
CA LEU A 58 -3.18 -7.30 -1.01
C LEU A 58 -3.10 -5.78 -1.09
N SER A 59 -4.23 -5.09 -1.25
CA SER A 59 -4.26 -3.63 -1.30
C SER A 59 -3.61 -2.99 -0.06
N ALA A 60 -3.86 -3.52 1.14
CA ALA A 60 -3.22 -3.05 2.36
C ALA A 60 -1.71 -3.38 2.42
N LYS A 61 -1.29 -4.54 1.90
CA LYS A 61 0.13 -4.92 1.84
C LYS A 61 0.92 -4.11 0.84
N VAL A 62 0.34 -3.81 -0.32
CA VAL A 62 0.93 -2.95 -1.34
C VAL A 62 1.17 -1.56 -0.77
N ASP A 63 0.13 -0.92 -0.23
CA ASP A 63 0.19 0.46 0.27
C ASP A 63 1.13 0.62 1.46
N ASN A 64 1.23 -0.40 2.31
CA ASN A 64 2.02 -0.32 3.54
C ASN A 64 3.45 -0.88 3.41
N SER A 65 3.70 -1.78 2.45
CA SER A 65 4.95 -2.55 2.42
C SER A 65 5.68 -2.50 1.07
N CYS A 66 4.96 -2.50 -0.04
CA CYS A 66 5.55 -2.44 -1.38
C CYS A 66 5.88 -1.01 -1.79
N LEU A 67 5.05 -0.05 -1.39
CA LEU A 67 5.32 1.37 -1.49
C LEU A 67 5.92 1.88 -0.18
N GLN A 68 7.16 2.35 -0.22
CA GLN A 68 7.90 2.84 0.94
C GLN A 68 8.32 4.28 0.72
N ASP A 69 7.37 5.16 1.03
CA ASP A 69 7.39 6.62 0.89
C ASP A 69 7.42 7.34 2.25
N GLY A 70 7.50 6.58 3.35
CA GLY A 70 7.44 7.10 4.72
C GLY A 70 6.03 7.29 5.30
N TYR A 71 4.98 6.95 4.54
CA TYR A 71 3.59 7.01 5.00
C TYR A 71 3.14 5.63 5.49
N ASN A 72 2.99 5.47 6.80
CA ASN A 72 2.51 4.22 7.37
C ASN A 72 0.99 4.17 7.38
N LEU A 73 0.42 3.03 6.97
CA LEU A 73 -1.02 2.86 6.89
C LEU A 73 -1.66 2.82 8.28
N TYR A 74 -2.69 3.65 8.49
CA TYR A 74 -3.41 3.69 9.77
C TYR A 74 -4.94 3.62 9.64
N VAL A 75 -5.45 3.77 8.41
CA VAL A 75 -6.87 3.63 8.08
C VAL A 75 -7.02 2.75 6.84
N HIS A 76 -7.94 1.79 6.92
CA HIS A 76 -8.34 0.94 5.79
C HIS A 76 -9.85 0.84 5.77
N ASN A 77 -10.50 1.23 4.69
CA ASN A 77 -11.94 1.03 4.50
C ASN A 77 -12.18 0.30 3.19
N PHE A 78 -13.00 -0.73 3.25
CA PHE A 78 -13.37 -1.58 2.13
C PHE A 78 -14.87 -1.43 1.88
N PHE A 79 -15.24 -1.07 0.67
CA PHE A 79 -16.61 -0.83 0.23
C PHE A 79 -17.06 -2.01 -0.62
N ILE A 80 -18.29 -2.46 -0.43
CA ILE A 80 -18.90 -3.59 -1.17
C ILE A 80 -20.29 -3.19 -1.61
N THR A 81 -20.65 -3.42 -2.85
CA THR A 81 -22.02 -3.26 -3.36
C THR A 81 -22.79 -4.57 -3.27
N GLU A 82 -24.12 -4.49 -3.32
CA GLU A 82 -25.00 -5.66 -3.42
C GLU A 82 -24.72 -6.56 -4.65
N LYS A 83 -24.04 -6.01 -5.67
CA LYS A 83 -23.64 -6.74 -6.88
C LYS A 83 -22.28 -7.43 -6.74
N GLY A 84 -21.54 -7.15 -5.67
CA GLY A 84 -20.20 -7.66 -5.44
C GLY A 84 -19.08 -6.79 -5.99
N ASP A 85 -19.37 -5.57 -6.43
CA ASP A 85 -18.34 -4.59 -6.79
C ASP A 85 -17.68 -4.06 -5.53
N TRP A 86 -16.39 -3.74 -5.59
CA TRP A 86 -15.65 -3.28 -4.42
C TRP A 86 -14.71 -2.12 -4.71
N ALA A 87 -14.43 -1.36 -3.65
CA ALA A 87 -13.43 -0.30 -3.66
C ALA A 87 -12.69 -0.25 -2.32
N VAL A 88 -11.46 0.25 -2.32
CA VAL A 88 -10.68 0.47 -1.10
C VAL A 88 -10.23 1.92 -1.02
N VAL A 89 -10.47 2.54 0.12
CA VAL A 89 -9.92 3.84 0.47
C VAL A 89 -9.07 3.70 1.71
N GLN A 90 -7.78 3.88 1.52
CA GLN A 90 -6.77 3.74 2.56
C GLN A 90 -6.13 5.08 2.87
N GLN A 91 -5.61 5.21 4.09
CA GLN A 91 -4.89 6.41 4.49
C GLN A 91 -3.60 6.08 5.24
N GLY A 92 -2.50 6.56 4.68
CA GLY A 92 -1.17 6.60 5.27
C GLY A 92 -0.91 7.92 5.99
N MET A 93 -0.01 7.90 6.97
CA MET A 93 0.48 9.09 7.65
C MET A 93 1.99 9.02 7.78
N ASN A 94 2.65 10.10 7.39
CA ASN A 94 4.06 10.30 7.67
C ASN A 94 4.18 10.94 9.05
N THR A 95 4.82 10.23 9.99
CA THR A 95 4.91 10.68 11.38
C THR A 95 5.86 11.86 11.58
N ALA A 96 6.82 12.05 10.67
CA ALA A 96 7.80 13.14 10.70
C ALA A 96 7.20 14.43 10.15
N THR A 97 6.61 14.39 8.96
CA THR A 97 6.06 15.58 8.30
C THR A 97 4.60 15.86 8.69
N LYS A 98 3.96 14.91 9.38
CA LYS A 98 2.52 14.89 9.73
C LYS A 98 1.55 14.81 8.55
N TYR A 99 2.03 14.92 7.31
CA TYR A 99 1.20 14.77 6.12
C TYR A 99 0.51 13.41 6.04
N ALA A 100 -0.68 13.41 5.44
CA ALA A 100 -1.37 12.20 5.03
C ALA A 100 -1.30 11.96 3.53
N ARG A 101 -1.33 10.68 3.18
CA ARG A 101 -1.48 10.17 1.82
C ARG A 101 -2.73 9.29 1.77
N ARG A 102 -3.54 9.45 0.73
CA ARG A 102 -4.72 8.60 0.48
C ARG A 102 -4.49 7.74 -0.74
N TYR A 103 -4.88 6.48 -0.63
CA TYR A 103 -4.74 5.49 -1.68
C TYR A 103 -6.14 4.99 -2.06
N HIS A 104 -6.40 4.95 -3.36
CA HIS A 104 -7.70 4.64 -3.92
C HIS A 104 -7.59 3.45 -4.88
N TRP A 105 -8.40 2.44 -4.61
CA TRP A 105 -8.50 1.21 -5.39
C TRP A 105 -9.96 1.00 -5.81
N MET A 106 -10.17 0.64 -7.07
CA MET A 106 -11.47 0.30 -7.64
C MET A 106 -11.35 -1.09 -8.26
N GLY A 107 -12.09 -2.08 -7.72
CA GLY A 107 -11.94 -3.48 -8.10
C GLY A 107 -12.09 -3.73 -9.59
N GLU A 108 -13.00 -3.01 -10.26
CA GLU A 108 -13.24 -3.10 -11.71
C GLU A 108 -11.98 -2.78 -12.55
N ASN A 109 -11.07 -1.96 -12.03
CA ASN A 109 -9.89 -1.48 -12.75
C ASN A 109 -8.61 -2.23 -12.36
N VAL A 110 -8.66 -3.13 -11.38
CA VAL A 110 -7.48 -3.87 -10.91
C VAL A 110 -7.30 -5.11 -11.79
N THR A 111 -6.31 -5.05 -12.69
CA THR A 111 -5.87 -6.20 -13.49
C THR A 111 -4.68 -6.93 -12.87
N SER A 112 -3.86 -6.21 -12.10
CA SER A 112 -2.70 -6.71 -11.35
C SER A 112 -2.54 -5.84 -10.10
N PHE A 113 -2.16 -6.42 -8.96
CA PHE A 113 -1.91 -5.66 -7.73
C PHE A 113 -0.49 -5.09 -7.66
N LEU A 114 0.38 -5.42 -8.60
CA LEU A 114 1.81 -5.14 -8.55
C LEU A 114 2.35 -4.39 -9.78
N GLU A 115 1.45 -3.93 -10.66
CA GLU A 115 1.78 -3.18 -11.88
C GLU A 115 1.00 -1.86 -11.93
N ASP A 116 1.40 -0.90 -11.10
CA ASP A 116 0.75 0.42 -10.96
C ASP A 116 -0.77 0.33 -10.71
N PRO A 117 -1.21 -0.39 -9.66
CA PRO A 117 -2.59 -0.83 -9.50
C PRO A 117 -3.58 0.27 -9.09
N HIS A 118 -3.08 1.41 -8.60
CA HIS A 118 -3.90 2.44 -8.00
C HIS A 118 -4.65 3.28 -9.03
N ASN A 119 -5.94 3.47 -8.79
CA ASN A 119 -6.72 4.48 -9.52
C ASN A 119 -6.29 5.90 -9.17
N GLY A 120 -5.85 6.11 -7.93
CA GLY A 120 -5.34 7.39 -7.48
C GLY A 120 -4.58 7.31 -6.17
N ILE A 121 -3.49 8.07 -6.10
CA ILE A 121 -2.76 8.34 -4.87
C ILE A 121 -2.72 9.87 -4.69
N SER A 122 -3.34 10.33 -3.61
CA SER A 122 -3.47 11.75 -3.28
C SER A 122 -2.60 12.14 -2.10
N CYS A 123 -1.71 13.10 -2.30
CA CYS A 123 -0.87 13.68 -1.26
C CYS A 123 -0.43 15.09 -1.67
N ASP A 124 -0.36 16.02 -0.71
CA ASP A 124 0.12 17.38 -0.98
C ASP A 124 1.63 17.42 -1.23
N LYS A 125 2.36 16.43 -0.72
CA LYS A 125 3.81 16.33 -0.86
C LYS A 125 4.18 15.08 -1.65
N LYS A 126 4.90 15.32 -2.75
CA LYS A 126 5.62 14.27 -3.48
C LYS A 126 7.02 14.12 -2.89
N GLU A 127 7.40 12.90 -2.55
CA GLU A 127 8.73 12.59 -2.07
C GLU A 127 9.69 12.43 -3.25
N THR A 128 10.96 12.76 -3.03
CA THR A 128 12.00 12.70 -4.06
C THR A 128 12.37 11.26 -4.42
N THR A 129 12.30 10.38 -3.43
CA THR A 129 12.73 8.97 -3.54
C THR A 129 11.79 8.13 -2.71
N ALA A 130 11.13 7.15 -3.36
CA ALA A 130 10.24 6.21 -2.70
C ALA A 130 10.37 4.85 -3.38
N LEU A 131 10.74 3.81 -2.62
CA LEU A 131 10.76 2.46 -3.16
C LEU A 131 9.34 2.04 -3.52
N ASN A 132 9.13 1.61 -4.75
CA ASN A 132 7.85 1.18 -5.27
C ASN A 132 7.97 -0.21 -5.92
N MET A 133 7.84 -1.24 -5.09
CA MET A 133 7.80 -2.63 -5.54
C MET A 133 6.49 -3.01 -6.24
N ALA A 134 5.48 -2.14 -6.26
CA ALA A 134 4.23 -2.34 -6.99
C ALA A 134 4.20 -1.59 -8.33
N SER A 135 5.35 -1.10 -8.80
CA SER A 135 5.48 -0.51 -10.13
C SER A 135 5.73 -1.58 -11.18
N LYS A 136 5.23 -1.37 -12.39
CA LYS A 136 5.60 -2.17 -13.57
C LYS A 136 7.11 -2.19 -13.85
N ASP A 137 7.82 -1.13 -13.44
CA ASP A 137 9.28 -1.04 -13.57
C ASP A 137 10.01 -1.98 -12.59
N SER A 138 9.30 -2.60 -11.63
CA SER A 138 9.87 -3.45 -10.58
C SER A 138 9.61 -4.95 -10.78
N VAL A 139 9.07 -5.37 -11.94
CA VAL A 139 8.64 -6.76 -12.19
C VAL A 139 9.81 -7.75 -12.08
N GLU A 140 10.98 -7.43 -12.62
CA GLU A 140 12.15 -8.33 -12.52
C GLU A 140 12.65 -8.43 -11.08
N ALA A 141 12.68 -7.31 -10.35
CA ALA A 141 13.02 -7.32 -8.92
C ALA A 141 12.03 -8.14 -8.08
N GLN A 142 10.74 -8.16 -8.45
CA GLN A 142 9.73 -9.02 -7.81
C GLN A 142 10.03 -10.51 -8.04
N LYS A 143 10.37 -10.91 -9.27
CA LYS A 143 10.73 -12.31 -9.59
C LYS A 143 11.98 -12.75 -8.84
N ILE A 144 13.04 -11.95 -8.88
CA ILE A 144 14.28 -12.22 -8.14
C ILE A 144 14.01 -12.34 -6.64
N SER A 145 13.12 -11.50 -6.10
CA SER A 145 12.73 -11.60 -4.69
C SER A 145 12.07 -12.93 -4.34
N VAL A 146 11.26 -13.50 -5.24
CA VAL A 146 10.65 -14.82 -5.07
C VAL A 146 11.70 -15.92 -5.17
N ASP A 147 12.56 -15.86 -6.19
CA ASP A 147 13.63 -16.83 -6.40
C ASP A 147 14.59 -16.89 -5.21
N LEU A 148 14.96 -15.73 -4.65
CA LEU A 148 15.81 -15.62 -3.46
C LEU A 148 15.17 -16.26 -2.21
N ILE A 149 13.85 -16.22 -2.09
CA ILE A 149 13.13 -16.84 -0.96
C ILE A 149 12.95 -18.34 -1.19
N ASN A 150 12.81 -18.76 -2.44
CA ASN A 150 12.70 -20.17 -2.81
C ASN A 150 14.06 -20.88 -2.78
N ASP A 151 15.16 -20.13 -2.78
CA ASP A 151 16.49 -20.65 -2.45
C ASP A 151 16.60 -20.94 -0.94
N ASN A 152 17.12 -22.11 -0.60
CA ASN A 152 17.10 -22.63 0.77
C ASN A 152 17.90 -21.70 1.71
N PRO A 153 17.28 -21.02 2.70
CA PRO A 153 17.96 -20.04 3.53
C PRO A 153 19.06 -20.64 4.42
N ASP A 154 19.16 -21.97 4.57
CA ASP A 154 20.21 -22.63 5.36
C ASP A 154 21.62 -22.31 4.87
N HIS A 155 21.81 -22.09 3.56
CA HIS A 155 23.10 -21.69 3.04
C HIS A 155 23.51 -20.30 3.55
N LEU A 156 22.54 -19.41 3.82
CA LEU A 156 22.80 -18.07 4.35
C LEU A 156 23.38 -18.10 5.76
N ARG A 157 23.02 -19.09 6.60
CA ARG A 157 23.63 -19.25 7.94
C ARG A 157 25.14 -19.39 7.87
N SER A 158 25.66 -19.97 6.78
CA SER A 158 27.09 -20.18 6.60
C SER A 158 27.88 -18.89 6.33
N TYR A 159 27.21 -17.82 5.88
CA TYR A 159 27.81 -16.50 5.68
C TYR A 159 27.82 -15.66 6.96
N PHE A 160 26.83 -15.85 7.84
CA PHE A 160 26.71 -15.06 9.07
C PHE A 160 27.47 -15.68 10.24
N LYS A 161 27.51 -17.02 10.34
CA LYS A 161 28.29 -17.70 11.37
C LYS A 161 29.77 -17.65 11.03
N ARG A 162 30.55 -16.95 11.87
CA ARG A 162 32.02 -17.10 11.88
C ARG A 162 32.33 -18.59 12.09
N LYS A 163 32.89 -19.25 11.07
CA LYS A 163 33.29 -20.67 11.15
C LYS A 163 34.41 -20.89 12.17
N ASP A 164 35.23 -19.88 12.40
CA ASP A 164 36.27 -19.85 13.42
C ASP A 164 36.29 -18.45 14.05
N SER A 165 36.23 -18.37 15.38
CA SER A 165 36.31 -17.11 16.12
C SER A 165 37.65 -16.39 15.93
N ASN A 166 38.68 -17.10 15.46
CA ASN A 166 40.02 -16.57 15.19
C ASN A 166 40.26 -16.20 13.71
N GLN A 167 39.29 -16.43 12.82
CA GLN A 167 39.43 -16.09 11.41
C GLN A 167 39.13 -14.60 11.17
N LEU A 168 40.15 -13.85 10.78
CA LEU A 168 40.07 -12.44 10.43
C LEU A 168 39.49 -12.28 9.01
N LEU A 169 38.51 -11.40 8.84
CA LEU A 169 37.98 -10.96 7.55
C LEU A 169 38.96 -9.95 6.90
N LEU A 170 38.86 -9.74 5.58
CA LEU A 170 39.66 -8.72 4.90
C LEU A 170 39.42 -7.30 5.48
N THR A 171 38.25 -7.08 6.08
CA THR A 171 37.90 -5.85 6.82
C THR A 171 38.66 -5.67 8.14
N ASP A 172 39.21 -6.74 8.71
CA ASP A 172 39.94 -6.72 9.98
C ASP A 172 41.41 -6.31 9.78
N PHE A 173 41.88 -6.26 8.53
CA PHE A 173 43.21 -5.78 8.16
C PHE A 173 43.14 -4.32 7.68
N SER A 174 43.00 -3.37 8.61
CA SER A 174 43.38 -1.97 8.33
C SER A 174 44.90 -1.83 8.52
N ILE A 175 45.62 -1.65 7.41
CA ILE A 175 47.07 -1.44 7.39
C ILE A 175 47.34 0.06 7.55
N ASP A 176 47.48 0.53 8.78
CA ASP A 176 48.10 1.84 9.01
C ASP A 176 49.61 1.70 8.76
N ASP A 177 50.11 2.43 7.75
CA ASP A 177 51.29 3.29 7.94
C ASP A 177 51.69 4.19 6.74
N THR A 178 51.02 4.18 5.58
CA THR A 178 51.16 5.30 4.61
C THR A 178 49.92 5.54 3.74
N ASN A 179 49.40 6.77 3.80
CA ASN A 179 48.38 7.41 2.94
C ASN A 179 46.98 6.77 2.80
N SER A 180 46.11 7.19 3.73
CA SER A 180 44.64 7.18 3.73
C SER A 180 43.94 5.82 3.55
N LEU A 181 43.48 5.27 4.67
CA LEU A 181 42.40 4.29 4.75
C LEU A 181 41.05 4.98 4.91
N THR A 182 40.21 4.90 3.88
CA THR A 182 38.76 5.15 3.97
C THR A 182 38.08 3.92 4.58
N LEU A 183 37.48 4.09 5.76
CA LEU A 183 36.55 3.11 6.34
C LEU A 183 35.34 2.91 5.41
N PRO A 184 34.79 1.69 5.27
CA PRO A 184 33.50 1.49 4.61
C PRO A 184 32.38 2.19 5.38
N GLU A 185 31.36 2.72 4.69
CA GLU A 185 30.21 3.39 5.32
C GLU A 185 29.29 2.44 6.14
N HIS A 186 29.52 1.12 6.12
CA HIS A 186 28.66 0.12 6.79
C HIS A 186 29.41 -0.85 7.72
N HIS A 187 28.72 -1.25 8.80
CA HIS A 187 29.16 -2.17 9.85
C HIS A 187 29.20 -3.63 9.39
N GLN A 188 30.05 -4.45 10.04
CA GLN A 188 30.00 -5.92 9.93
C GLN A 188 28.59 -6.42 10.22
N VAL A 189 28.09 -7.36 9.40
CA VAL A 189 26.86 -8.08 9.72
C VAL A 189 27.18 -9.09 10.83
N LEU A 190 26.71 -8.81 12.04
CA LEU A 190 26.91 -9.62 13.23
C LEU A 190 25.85 -10.73 13.29
N ASP A 191 26.13 -11.79 14.06
CA ASP A 191 25.14 -12.84 14.36
C ASP A 191 23.85 -12.29 15.02
N MET A 192 23.89 -11.06 15.56
CA MET A 192 22.72 -10.36 16.12
C MET A 192 21.84 -9.66 15.06
N ASP A 193 22.36 -9.41 13.85
CA ASP A 193 21.66 -8.64 12.82
C ASP A 193 20.56 -9.45 12.10
N LEU A 194 20.62 -10.78 12.23
CA LEU A 194 19.56 -11.72 11.87
C LEU A 194 19.25 -12.58 13.10
N SER A 195 18.19 -12.24 13.84
CA SER A 195 17.80 -13.10 14.96
C SER A 195 17.25 -14.43 14.44
N ASP A 196 17.29 -15.47 15.28
CA ASP A 196 16.70 -16.77 14.96
C ASP A 196 15.24 -16.64 14.47
N LYS A 197 14.50 -15.64 14.98
CA LYS A 197 13.13 -15.36 14.56
C LYS A 197 13.03 -14.84 13.13
N GLU A 198 13.96 -14.00 12.66
CA GLU A 198 13.96 -13.59 11.24
C GLU A 198 14.29 -14.78 10.35
N PHE A 199 15.17 -15.67 10.80
CA PHE A 199 15.50 -16.88 10.08
C PHE A 199 14.31 -17.85 10.00
N GLU A 200 13.54 -18.00 11.09
CA GLU A 200 12.28 -18.75 11.08
C GLU A 200 11.29 -18.20 10.05
N VAL A 201 11.20 -16.87 9.90
CA VAL A 201 10.35 -16.26 8.87
C VAL A 201 10.82 -16.62 7.46
N LEU A 202 12.13 -16.59 7.20
CA LEU A 202 12.68 -16.99 5.90
C LEU A 202 12.45 -18.48 5.64
N LYS A 203 12.67 -19.32 6.65
CA LYS A 203 12.44 -20.76 6.55
C LYS A 203 10.97 -21.09 6.29
N ASN A 204 10.04 -20.45 7.00
CA ASN A 204 8.61 -20.61 6.76
C ASN A 204 8.22 -20.15 5.34
N ALA A 205 8.80 -19.06 4.87
CA ALA A 205 8.55 -18.59 3.50
C ALA A 205 9.08 -19.56 2.46
N TRP A 206 10.28 -20.09 2.67
CA TRP A 206 10.87 -21.13 1.85
C TRP A 206 10.05 -22.42 1.87
N GLU A 207 9.56 -22.88 3.03
CA GLU A 207 8.73 -24.10 3.11
C GLU A 207 7.40 -23.97 2.34
N ILE A 208 6.85 -22.75 2.26
CA ILE A 208 5.63 -22.47 1.51
C ILE A 208 5.87 -22.45 -0.01
N GLN A 209 7.09 -22.13 -0.45
CA GLN A 209 7.47 -21.98 -1.86
C GLN A 209 6.50 -21.07 -2.64
N PRO A 210 6.42 -19.75 -2.34
CA PRO A 210 5.55 -18.83 -3.06
C PRO A 210 5.82 -18.88 -4.57
N GLU A 211 4.75 -19.01 -5.37
CA GLU A 211 4.84 -19.01 -6.83
C GLU A 211 4.93 -17.59 -7.38
N LYS A 212 4.24 -16.64 -6.74
CA LYS A 212 4.17 -15.24 -7.16
C LYS A 212 4.59 -14.29 -6.03
N TYR A 213 4.96 -13.09 -6.42
CA TYR A 213 5.29 -12.03 -5.46
C TYR A 213 4.09 -11.64 -4.58
N GLU A 214 2.87 -11.75 -5.10
CA GLU A 214 1.63 -11.56 -4.32
C GLU A 214 1.56 -12.53 -3.12
N ASP A 215 1.91 -13.79 -3.33
CA ASP A 215 1.94 -14.81 -2.28
C ASP A 215 3.01 -14.47 -1.24
N LEU A 216 4.21 -14.11 -1.71
CA LEU A 216 5.35 -13.73 -0.87
C LEU A 216 4.98 -12.57 0.08
N ILE A 217 4.37 -11.49 -0.44
CA ILE A 217 4.04 -10.33 0.40
C ILE A 217 2.88 -10.59 1.37
N LEU A 218 2.03 -11.59 1.09
CA LEU A 218 0.95 -12.01 1.99
C LEU A 218 1.45 -12.86 3.16
N LEU A 219 2.64 -13.46 3.05
CA LEU A 219 3.23 -14.26 4.11
C LEU A 219 3.39 -13.47 5.41
N GLN A 220 3.14 -14.16 6.52
CA GLN A 220 3.32 -13.59 7.85
C GLN A 220 4.81 -13.35 8.13
N GLY A 221 5.15 -12.16 8.60
CA GLY A 221 6.55 -11.78 8.89
C GLY A 221 7.29 -11.13 7.71
N ILE A 222 6.76 -11.23 6.48
CA ILE A 222 7.22 -10.44 5.33
C ILE A 222 6.61 -9.04 5.41
N GLY A 223 7.45 -8.08 5.80
CA GLY A 223 7.07 -6.68 5.98
C GLY A 223 7.99 -5.74 5.18
N PRO A 224 7.80 -4.42 5.31
CA PRO A 224 8.49 -3.41 4.49
C PRO A 224 10.01 -3.56 4.51
N LYS A 225 10.61 -3.83 5.69
CA LYS A 225 12.07 -3.99 5.80
C LYS A 225 12.60 -5.17 4.98
N LYS A 226 11.90 -6.31 4.98
CA LYS A 226 12.31 -7.50 4.24
C LYS A 226 12.12 -7.31 2.73
N ILE A 227 11.00 -6.71 2.34
CA ILE A 227 10.76 -6.31 0.94
C ILE A 227 11.85 -5.36 0.43
N ARG A 228 12.25 -4.38 1.25
CA ARG A 228 13.36 -3.47 0.91
C ARG A 228 14.68 -4.21 0.77
N ALA A 229 14.98 -5.13 1.68
CA ALA A 229 16.21 -5.92 1.60
C ALA A 229 16.26 -6.74 0.29
N LEU A 230 15.17 -7.42 -0.07
CA LEU A 230 15.09 -8.17 -1.32
C LEU A 230 15.25 -7.27 -2.55
N ALA A 231 14.61 -6.10 -2.55
CA ALA A 231 14.77 -5.11 -3.62
C ALA A 231 16.21 -4.62 -3.77
N LEU A 232 16.91 -4.38 -2.66
CA LEU A 232 18.32 -3.96 -2.66
C LEU A 232 19.26 -5.08 -3.11
N ILE A 233 18.98 -6.33 -2.73
CA ILE A 233 19.76 -7.49 -3.18
C ILE A 233 19.58 -7.67 -4.70
N SER A 234 18.36 -7.52 -5.21
CA SER A 234 18.08 -7.57 -6.65
C SER A 234 18.91 -6.54 -7.42
N ASP A 235 18.95 -5.29 -6.95
CA ASP A 235 19.73 -4.22 -7.57
C ASP A 235 21.24 -4.49 -7.48
N LEU A 236 21.75 -4.78 -6.27
CA LEU A 236 23.18 -4.88 -6.02
C LEU A 236 23.83 -6.14 -6.60
N VAL A 237 23.15 -7.29 -6.51
CA VAL A 237 23.72 -8.60 -6.88
C VAL A 237 23.33 -8.99 -8.31
N PHE A 238 22.08 -8.73 -8.69
CA PHE A 238 21.53 -9.17 -9.97
C PHE A 238 21.42 -8.05 -11.00
N GLY A 239 21.66 -6.78 -10.61
CA GLY A 239 21.64 -5.64 -11.52
C GLY A 239 20.24 -5.25 -11.99
N GLU A 240 19.19 -5.75 -11.31
CA GLU A 240 17.79 -5.50 -11.65
C GLU A 240 17.17 -4.59 -10.58
N PRO A 241 17.16 -3.26 -10.80
CA PRO A 241 16.71 -2.30 -9.81
C PRO A 241 15.18 -2.28 -9.68
N ALA A 242 14.71 -2.03 -8.46
CA ALA A 242 13.32 -1.65 -8.23
C ALA A 242 13.07 -0.17 -8.59
N SER A 243 11.81 0.18 -8.83
CA SER A 243 11.41 1.57 -9.01
C SER A 243 11.60 2.37 -7.72
N TRP A 244 12.24 3.53 -7.82
CA TRP A 244 12.43 4.49 -6.72
C TRP A 244 11.60 5.78 -6.88
N LYS A 245 10.59 5.73 -7.76
CA LYS A 245 9.72 6.88 -8.10
C LYS A 245 8.48 6.90 -7.22
N ASP A 246 8.18 8.07 -6.66
CA ASP A 246 6.93 8.29 -5.93
C ASP A 246 5.71 8.31 -6.88
N PRO A 247 4.73 7.39 -6.72
CA PRO A 247 3.57 7.25 -7.58
C PRO A 247 2.45 8.27 -7.33
N VAL A 248 2.62 9.24 -6.41
CA VAL A 248 1.62 10.32 -6.20
C VAL A 248 1.30 11.06 -7.51
N LYS A 249 -0.01 11.18 -7.78
CA LYS A 249 -0.56 11.85 -8.97
C LYS A 249 -1.40 13.08 -8.63
N TYR A 250 -2.07 13.09 -7.48
CA TYR A 250 -3.05 14.12 -7.12
C TYR A 250 -2.68 14.80 -5.81
N SER A 251 -3.05 16.07 -5.65
CA SER A 251 -3.07 16.77 -4.35
C SER A 251 -4.50 16.84 -3.82
N PHE A 252 -4.70 17.26 -2.57
CA PHE A 252 -6.06 17.51 -2.08
C PHE A 252 -6.60 18.81 -2.71
N SER A 253 -7.84 18.76 -3.22
CA SER A 253 -8.45 19.88 -3.95
C SER A 253 -9.04 20.97 -3.04
N HIS A 254 -9.47 20.62 -1.84
CA HIS A 254 -10.16 21.52 -0.90
C HIS A 254 -9.47 21.55 0.47
N GLY A 255 -8.20 21.93 0.48
CA GLY A 255 -7.37 22.05 1.67
C GLY A 255 -6.67 20.74 2.08
N GLY A 256 -5.57 20.89 2.83
CA GLY A 256 -4.78 19.80 3.37
C GLY A 256 -5.32 19.28 4.71
N LYS A 257 -4.95 18.04 5.08
CA LYS A 257 -5.34 17.46 6.37
C LYS A 257 -4.68 18.17 7.56
N ASP A 258 -3.49 18.76 7.36
CA ASP A 258 -2.56 19.03 8.45
C ASP A 258 -2.17 20.52 8.60
N GLY A 259 -3.14 21.43 8.57
CA GLY A 259 -2.91 22.86 8.88
C GLY A 259 -4.12 23.58 9.48
N PHE A 260 -4.26 23.55 10.82
CA PHE A 260 -5.36 24.11 11.61
C PHE A 260 -5.34 25.65 11.75
N PRO A 261 -6.50 26.35 11.81
CA PRO A 261 -7.75 26.06 11.12
C PRO A 261 -7.66 26.60 9.68
N TYR A 262 -7.93 25.74 8.70
CA TYR A 262 -8.23 26.20 7.35
C TYR A 262 -9.74 26.50 7.31
N PRO A 263 -10.19 27.76 7.26
CA PRO A 263 -11.60 28.05 7.06
C PRO A 263 -12.06 27.37 5.77
N VAL A 264 -13.31 26.91 5.73
CA VAL A 264 -13.89 26.35 4.51
C VAL A 264 -13.70 27.40 3.41
N ASP A 265 -12.90 27.06 2.40
CA ASP A 265 -12.60 27.93 1.28
C ASP A 265 -13.81 27.93 0.35
N ARG A 266 -14.82 28.72 0.73
CA ARG A 266 -16.11 28.78 0.05
C ARG A 266 -15.93 29.11 -1.43
N ASP A 267 -14.99 29.98 -1.77
CA ASP A 267 -14.74 30.37 -3.15
C ASP A 267 -14.25 29.19 -4.00
N VAL A 268 -13.35 28.36 -3.46
CA VAL A 268 -12.91 27.13 -4.16
C VAL A 268 -14.06 26.11 -4.24
N TYR A 269 -14.88 25.98 -3.20
CA TYR A 269 -16.06 25.11 -3.23
C TYR A 269 -17.09 25.56 -4.26
N ASP A 270 -17.43 26.85 -4.29
CA ASP A 270 -18.39 27.46 -5.22
C ASP A 270 -17.89 27.32 -6.66
N ASN A 271 -16.59 27.50 -6.91
CA ASN A 271 -15.98 27.27 -8.22
C ASN A 271 -16.04 25.80 -8.64
N SER A 272 -15.77 24.86 -7.74
CA SER A 272 -15.91 23.43 -8.03
C SER A 272 -17.36 23.06 -8.34
N ILE A 273 -18.31 23.57 -7.56
CA ILE A 273 -19.76 23.39 -7.79
C ILE A 273 -20.15 23.94 -9.16
N ALA A 274 -19.74 25.17 -9.48
CA ALA A 274 -20.01 25.80 -10.77
C ALA A 274 -19.41 24.98 -11.92
N THR A 275 -18.18 24.50 -11.78
CA THR A 275 -17.51 23.67 -12.78
C THR A 275 -18.27 22.36 -13.03
N VAL A 276 -18.73 21.68 -11.98
CA VAL A 276 -19.53 20.45 -12.12
C VAL A 276 -20.89 20.75 -12.75
N LYS A 277 -21.51 21.86 -12.36
CA LYS A 277 -22.80 22.32 -12.92
C LYS A 277 -22.66 22.62 -14.41
N ASP A 278 -21.60 23.31 -14.82
CA ASP A 278 -21.30 23.60 -16.22
C ASP A 278 -20.96 22.36 -17.02
N ALA A 279 -20.19 21.43 -16.45
CA ALA A 279 -19.90 20.14 -17.07
C ALA A 279 -21.18 19.33 -17.30
N LEU A 280 -22.11 19.30 -16.34
CA LEU A 280 -23.43 18.70 -16.51
C LEU A 280 -24.25 19.42 -17.58
N TYR A 281 -24.22 20.75 -17.65
CA TYR A 281 -24.89 21.51 -18.71
C TYR A 281 -24.31 21.22 -20.09
N GLN A 282 -23.01 20.97 -20.21
CA GLN A 282 -22.35 20.69 -21.50
C GLN A 282 -22.34 19.21 -21.89
N ALA A 283 -22.53 18.30 -20.93
CA ALA A 283 -22.55 16.86 -21.18
C ALA A 283 -23.61 16.48 -22.24
N LYS A 284 -23.25 15.63 -23.20
CA LYS A 284 -24.17 15.10 -24.21
C LYS A 284 -25.03 13.98 -23.63
N LEU A 285 -25.89 14.35 -22.68
CA LEU A 285 -26.87 13.47 -22.04
C LEU A 285 -28.27 13.85 -22.49
N ASP A 286 -29.19 12.88 -22.43
CA ASP A 286 -30.60 13.15 -22.61
C ASP A 286 -31.12 14.16 -21.58
N LYS A 287 -32.05 15.00 -22.01
CA LYS A 287 -32.53 16.16 -21.24
C LYS A 287 -33.11 15.75 -19.88
N TYR A 288 -33.73 14.58 -19.81
CA TYR A 288 -34.29 14.02 -18.58
C TYR A 288 -33.21 13.66 -17.56
N ASP A 289 -32.17 12.93 -17.98
CA ASP A 289 -31.06 12.54 -17.10
C ASP A 289 -30.23 13.73 -16.65
N LYS A 290 -30.03 14.71 -17.55
CA LYS A 290 -29.37 15.97 -17.20
C LYS A 290 -30.13 16.75 -16.13
N MET A 291 -31.45 16.89 -16.26
CA MET A 291 -32.28 17.55 -15.24
C MET A 291 -32.25 16.78 -13.90
N LYS A 292 -32.29 15.44 -13.95
CA LYS A 292 -32.22 14.61 -12.74
C LYS A 292 -30.87 14.75 -12.03
N ALA A 293 -29.76 14.81 -12.77
CA ALA A 293 -28.43 15.04 -12.23
C ALA A 293 -28.28 16.44 -11.62
N LEU A 294 -28.77 17.47 -12.31
CA LEU A 294 -28.76 18.85 -11.79
C LEU A 294 -29.61 18.99 -10.52
N LYS A 295 -30.78 18.37 -10.47
CA LYS A 295 -31.64 18.39 -9.28
C LYS A 295 -30.95 17.73 -8.09
N ARG A 296 -30.32 16.57 -8.30
CA ARG A 296 -29.51 15.91 -7.26
C ARG A 296 -28.37 16.80 -6.76
N LEU A 297 -27.71 17.53 -7.65
CA LEU A 297 -26.66 18.46 -7.27
C LEU A 297 -27.21 19.61 -6.41
N ASP A 298 -28.35 20.18 -6.81
CA ASP A 298 -29.04 21.27 -6.10
C ASP A 298 -29.53 20.84 -4.70
N ASP A 299 -30.07 19.62 -4.59
CA ASP A 299 -30.51 19.00 -3.34
C ASP A 299 -29.34 18.77 -2.35
N PHE A 300 -28.09 18.68 -2.84
CA PHE A 300 -26.89 18.50 -2.00
C PHE A 300 -26.27 19.83 -1.54
N ILE A 301 -26.56 20.93 -2.25
CA ILE A 301 -26.01 22.27 -1.98
C ILE A 301 -26.95 23.08 -1.07
N SER A 302 -28.27 22.83 -1.17
CA SER A 302 -29.33 23.50 -0.42
C SER A 302 -29.53 22.92 0.98
#